data_AF-A0A1Y2X6R8-F1
#
_entry.id   AF-A0A1Y2X6R8-F1
#
_cell.length_a   1.000
_cell.length_b   1.000
_cell.length_c   1.000
_cell.angle_alpha   90.00
_cell.angle_beta   90.00
_cell.angle_gamma   90.00
#
_symmetry.space_group_name_H-M   'P 1'
#
loop_
_entity.id
_entity.type
_entity.pdbx_description
1 polymer ?
#
loop_
_entity_poly.entity_id
_entity_poly.type
_entity_poly.pdbx_seq_one_letter_code
_entity_poly.pdbx_strand_id
1 'polypeptide(L)'
;MQQTTTIVETETQLPLGWRERLSPSKLKTIPGRYNLPRMFNNSNKNNSAKQMRESGSVPTRSISALQTSFKITDTIELLRTRKWSVFDVQYVGLAGFTIFSLWIIDPPAPIIKTLAALGYLLLLFMPITRQFFLPSWPIWTYLLYFFSSRFIPYDIRPDILVKVLPALEDILYGVSFSNVFSSWTHPVLDVFAWFPYGLGHFGLPAICSAIMFIFAAPGTVPMFAKSFGWMSVLGVSIQLFFPCTPPWYERLHGLEPAKYGMQGSPAGLARIDALFGVDMYTTSFTTAPVPFGAFPSLHAADAILEALFISYVFPKLKGLCLFYVCWICWATMYLNHHYAVDLLGGGIIAYSIFAVVRKFWLPRQQPGKMYRWQYEYVEIGATKKNKALDEELGYGPIGAAKRSSDLSDEFTVLDSFMHSASSSGSSSPTSSIRSDKSDRRRD
;
A
#
# COMPACT_ATOMS: atom_id res chain seq x y z
N MET A 1 42.16 19.56 66.29
CA MET A 1 42.77 20.81 65.80
C MET A 1 42.80 20.70 64.28
N GLN A 2 41.88 21.38 63.58
CA GLN A 2 42.10 22.69 62.90
C GLN A 2 43.03 22.53 61.66
N GLN A 3 42.73 22.97 60.43
CA GLN A 3 41.70 23.89 59.93
C GLN A 3 41.85 24.04 58.38
N THR A 4 40.72 24.27 57.68
CA THR A 4 40.48 25.27 56.59
C THR A 4 41.00 25.17 55.13
N THR A 5 40.02 25.29 54.21
CA THR A 5 39.93 26.05 52.91
C THR A 5 40.89 25.69 51.74
N THR A 6 40.49 25.72 50.46
CA THR A 6 39.83 26.86 49.77
C THR A 6 39.20 26.43 48.43
N ILE A 7 38.06 27.05 48.11
CA ILE A 7 37.39 27.07 46.79
C ILE A 7 38.06 28.13 45.92
N VAL A 8 38.29 27.84 44.63
CA VAL A 8 38.40 28.88 43.59
C VAL A 8 37.68 28.39 42.33
N GLU A 9 36.48 28.96 42.10
CA GLU A 9 35.82 29.01 40.81
C GLU A 9 36.52 30.05 39.92
N THR A 10 36.78 29.72 38.66
CA THR A 10 37.07 30.73 37.63
C THR A 10 35.90 30.79 36.65
N GLU A 11 35.11 31.85 36.80
CA GLU A 11 34.17 32.35 35.80
C GLU A 11 34.92 32.74 34.52
N THR A 12 34.49 32.22 33.38
CA THR A 12 34.70 32.89 32.08
C THR A 12 33.38 33.52 31.65
N GLN A 13 33.34 34.85 31.80
CA GLN A 13 32.30 35.73 31.31
C GLN A 13 32.19 35.64 29.78
N LEU A 14 30.96 35.49 29.27
CA LEU A 14 30.60 35.79 27.88
C LEU A 14 29.62 36.98 27.88
N PRO A 15 29.74 37.94 26.94
CA PRO A 15 29.08 39.23 27.05
C PRO A 15 27.57 39.16 26.79
N LEU A 16 26.85 39.81 27.70
CA LEU A 16 25.42 40.10 27.66
C LEU A 16 25.09 41.09 26.53
N GLY A 17 24.24 40.66 25.62
CA GLY A 17 23.37 41.52 24.80
C GLY A 17 22.08 40.75 24.56
N TRP A 18 20.95 41.44 24.42
CA TRP A 18 19.63 40.88 24.06
C TRP A 18 18.66 40.45 25.19
N ARG A 19 18.85 40.88 26.45
CA ARG A 19 17.82 40.71 27.51
C ARG A 19 17.00 41.95 27.88
N GLU A 20 17.08 43.03 27.12
CA GLU A 20 16.20 44.19 27.30
C GLU A 20 15.42 44.52 26.03
N ARG A 21 14.36 43.74 25.78
CA ARG A 21 13.18 44.15 25.02
C ARG A 21 12.17 43.02 25.15
N LEU A 22 11.19 43.20 26.04
CA LEU A 22 9.82 42.69 25.97
C LEU A 22 9.11 43.10 27.29
N SER A 23 8.81 44.39 27.41
CA SER A 23 7.88 44.90 28.43
C SER A 23 6.44 44.73 27.93
N PRO A 24 5.48 44.23 28.74
CA PRO A 24 4.10 43.94 28.30
C PRO A 24 3.20 45.15 27.98
N SER A 25 3.72 46.38 27.93
CA SER A 25 2.90 47.60 27.84
C SER A 25 2.81 48.27 26.45
N LYS A 26 3.24 47.62 25.36
CA LYS A 26 3.21 48.20 24.00
C LYS A 26 2.39 47.45 22.94
N LEU A 27 1.27 46.83 23.33
CA LEU A 27 0.31 46.23 22.38
C LEU A 27 -1.14 46.73 22.61
N LYS A 28 -1.35 48.02 22.36
CA LYS A 28 -2.63 48.65 21.97
C LYS A 28 -2.22 49.70 20.92
N THR A 29 -2.64 49.65 19.65
CA THR A 29 -3.92 50.11 19.05
C THR A 29 -3.88 49.79 17.52
N ILE A 30 -4.75 48.93 16.94
CA ILE A 30 -5.91 49.19 16.01
C ILE A 30 -5.52 49.66 14.57
N PRO A 31 -6.26 49.47 13.42
CA PRO A 31 -7.51 48.74 13.07
C PRO A 31 -7.40 47.82 11.82
N GLY A 32 -8.47 47.06 11.49
CA GLY A 32 -8.67 46.59 10.11
C GLY A 32 -9.52 45.32 9.93
N ARG A 33 -10.85 45.46 10.05
CA ARG A 33 -11.80 44.44 9.56
C ARG A 33 -11.73 44.38 8.04
N TYR A 34 -11.41 43.22 7.47
CA TYR A 34 -11.82 42.86 6.11
C TYR A 34 -12.84 41.74 6.17
N ASN A 35 -14.08 42.07 5.78
CA ASN A 35 -15.16 41.12 5.55
C ASN A 35 -14.93 40.46 4.19
N LEU A 36 -14.75 39.14 4.18
CA LEU A 36 -14.88 38.31 2.99
C LEU A 36 -16.31 37.73 2.92
N PRO A 37 -16.88 37.51 1.72
CA PRO A 37 -18.26 37.07 1.57
C PRO A 37 -18.52 35.73 2.24
N ARG A 38 -19.66 35.67 2.90
CA ARG A 38 -20.16 34.58 3.74
C ARG A 38 -20.68 33.44 2.85
N MET A 39 -19.91 32.37 2.69
CA MET A 39 -20.45 31.06 2.30
C MET A 39 -19.87 29.96 3.19
N PHE A 40 -20.79 29.18 3.78
CA PHE A 40 -20.59 28.08 4.74
C PHE A 40 -20.26 28.49 6.19
N ASN A 41 -21.32 28.84 6.91
CA ASN A 41 -21.34 29.02 8.36
C ASN A 41 -21.09 27.66 9.05
N ASN A 42 -19.90 27.46 9.61
CA ASN A 42 -19.53 26.22 10.31
C ASN A 42 -19.53 26.46 11.83
N SER A 43 -20.72 26.45 12.43
CA SER A 43 -20.97 26.81 13.84
C SER A 43 -20.62 25.72 14.88
N ASN A 44 -19.75 24.75 14.57
CA ASN A 44 -19.46 23.63 15.49
C ASN A 44 -18.01 23.50 15.96
N LYS A 45 -17.11 24.41 15.56
CA LYS A 45 -15.68 24.28 15.91
C LYS A 45 -15.31 24.72 17.34
N ASN A 46 -16.02 25.68 17.92
CA ASN A 46 -15.64 26.20 19.24
C ASN A 46 -16.21 25.39 20.41
N ASN A 47 -17.24 24.57 20.18
CA ASN A 47 -17.76 23.68 21.22
C ASN A 47 -16.91 22.42 21.41
N SER A 48 -16.23 21.94 20.36
CA SER A 48 -15.45 20.70 20.42
C SER A 48 -14.19 20.82 21.29
N ALA A 49 -13.54 21.99 21.30
CA ALA A 49 -12.33 22.22 22.11
C ALA A 49 -12.65 22.55 23.58
N LYS A 50 -13.81 23.13 23.86
CA LYS A 50 -14.22 23.48 25.23
C LYS A 50 -14.86 22.28 25.96
N GLN A 51 -15.56 21.41 25.24
CA GLN A 51 -16.20 20.21 25.79
C GLN A 51 -15.22 19.10 26.18
N MET A 52 -13.95 19.16 25.77
CA MET A 52 -12.89 18.23 26.21
C MET A 52 -12.24 18.62 27.56
N ARG A 53 -12.49 19.82 28.08
CA ARG A 53 -11.83 20.31 29.32
C ARG A 53 -12.69 20.23 30.58
N GLU A 54 -13.99 19.95 30.46
CA GLU A 54 -14.94 19.99 31.60
C GLU A 54 -15.71 18.67 31.79
N SER A 55 -15.08 17.52 31.55
CA SER A 55 -15.61 16.23 32.02
C SER A 55 -14.71 15.68 33.13
N GLY A 56 -15.25 15.66 34.35
CA GLY A 56 -14.56 15.13 35.52
C GLY A 56 -14.17 13.66 35.34
N SER A 57 -12.95 13.34 35.78
CA SER A 57 -12.47 12.04 36.28
C SER A 57 -13.16 10.76 35.80
N VAL A 58 -13.30 10.58 34.48
CA VAL A 58 -13.41 9.24 33.87
C VAL A 58 -12.03 8.94 33.31
N PRO A 59 -11.37 7.82 33.67
CA PRO A 59 -10.06 7.50 33.11
C PRO A 59 -10.18 7.47 31.58
N THR A 60 -9.56 8.43 30.92
CA THR A 60 -9.52 8.51 29.45
C THR A 60 -8.78 7.27 28.97
N ARG A 61 -9.54 6.31 28.44
CA ARG A 61 -8.99 5.04 27.96
C ARG A 61 -7.88 5.36 26.94
N SER A 62 -6.66 4.89 27.20
CA SER A 62 -5.52 5.08 26.31
C SER A 62 -5.91 4.72 24.88
N ILE A 63 -5.53 5.53 23.90
CA ILE A 63 -5.85 5.30 22.47
C ILE A 63 -5.24 4.00 21.93
N SER A 64 -4.29 3.43 22.67
CA SER A 64 -3.64 2.15 22.36
C SER A 64 -4.25 0.96 23.08
N ALA A 65 -5.23 1.19 23.96
CA ALA A 65 -5.88 0.13 24.74
C ALA A 65 -6.72 -0.80 23.85
N LEU A 66 -6.52 -2.11 24.04
CA LEU A 66 -7.31 -3.12 23.37
C LEU A 66 -8.69 -3.28 24.03
N GLN A 67 -9.66 -3.73 23.23
CA GLN A 67 -10.96 -4.15 23.72
C GLN A 67 -10.84 -5.57 24.29
N THR A 68 -11.39 -5.80 25.49
CA THR A 68 -11.35 -7.12 26.17
C THR A 68 -12.73 -7.67 26.48
N SER A 69 -13.79 -6.91 26.16
CA SER A 69 -15.17 -7.33 26.40
C SER A 69 -15.61 -8.39 25.39
N PHE A 70 -16.30 -9.41 25.91
CA PHE A 70 -17.02 -10.42 25.12
C PHE A 70 -18.50 -10.07 24.93
N LYS A 71 -18.99 -8.99 25.56
CA LYS A 71 -20.41 -8.63 25.54
C LYS A 71 -20.80 -8.04 24.18
N ILE A 72 -21.69 -8.73 23.47
CA ILE A 72 -22.25 -8.28 22.19
C ILE A 72 -23.01 -6.96 22.33
N THR A 73 -23.64 -6.74 23.49
CA THR A 73 -24.40 -5.51 23.81
C THR A 73 -23.57 -4.25 23.66
N ASP A 74 -22.26 -4.31 23.95
CA ASP A 74 -21.35 -3.16 23.83
C ASP A 74 -21.19 -2.73 22.37
N THR A 75 -21.19 -3.69 21.45
CA THR A 75 -21.16 -3.40 20.00
C THR A 75 -22.50 -2.87 19.52
N ILE A 76 -23.63 -3.40 20.01
CA ILE A 76 -24.96 -2.90 19.67
C ILE A 76 -25.11 -1.43 20.09
N GLU A 77 -24.69 -1.09 21.30
CA GLU A 77 -24.74 0.29 21.80
C GLU A 77 -23.83 1.23 20.99
N LEU A 78 -22.64 0.75 20.62
CA LEU A 78 -21.75 1.49 19.73
C LEU A 78 -22.39 1.74 18.37
N LEU A 79 -23.09 0.77 17.79
CA LEU A 79 -23.77 0.93 16.49
C LEU A 79 -24.94 1.90 16.57
N ARG A 80 -25.69 1.91 17.68
CA ARG A 80 -26.81 2.85 17.90
C ARG A 80 -26.36 4.30 18.01
N THR A 81 -25.21 4.52 18.63
CA THR A 81 -24.65 5.86 18.87
C THR A 81 -23.68 6.31 17.77
N ARG A 82 -23.37 5.43 16.81
CA ARG A 82 -22.41 5.71 15.73
C ARG A 82 -22.94 6.76 14.77
N LYS A 83 -22.07 7.73 14.44
CA LYS A 83 -22.29 8.63 13.30
C LYS A 83 -21.80 7.96 12.03
N TRP A 84 -22.73 7.64 11.14
CA TRP A 84 -22.45 7.03 9.85
C TRP A 84 -21.86 8.04 8.87
N SER A 85 -20.99 7.55 7.99
CA SER A 85 -20.38 8.30 6.89
C SER A 85 -20.63 7.58 5.57
N VAL A 86 -20.47 8.30 4.46
CA VAL A 86 -20.55 7.69 3.11
C VAL A 86 -19.55 6.54 2.94
N PHE A 87 -18.39 6.59 3.60
CA PHE A 87 -17.39 5.51 3.53
C PHE A 87 -17.86 4.19 4.16
N ASP A 88 -18.94 4.19 4.93
CA ASP A 88 -19.53 2.96 5.47
C ASP A 88 -20.23 2.11 4.42
N VAL A 89 -20.49 2.66 3.22
CA VAL A 89 -21.00 1.90 2.08
C VAL A 89 -20.07 0.74 1.70
N GLN A 90 -18.78 0.83 2.05
CA GLN A 90 -17.81 -0.24 1.84
C GLN A 90 -18.28 -1.56 2.50
N TYR A 91 -18.93 -1.51 3.66
CA TYR A 91 -19.38 -2.71 4.36
C TYR A 91 -20.58 -3.38 3.67
N VAL A 92 -21.41 -2.60 2.98
CA VAL A 92 -22.46 -3.12 2.10
C VAL A 92 -21.83 -3.85 0.91
N GLY A 93 -20.81 -3.25 0.29
CA GLY A 93 -20.04 -3.90 -0.77
C GLY A 93 -19.39 -5.21 -0.31
N LEU A 94 -18.72 -5.22 0.85
CA LEU A 94 -18.11 -6.43 1.42
C LEU A 94 -19.14 -7.51 1.72
N ALA A 95 -20.29 -7.14 2.30
CA ALA A 95 -21.39 -8.07 2.51
C ALA A 95 -21.89 -8.64 1.18
N GLY A 96 -22.05 -7.81 0.16
CA GLY A 96 -22.42 -8.23 -1.20
C GLY A 96 -21.44 -9.25 -1.79
N PHE A 97 -20.14 -8.96 -1.81
CA PHE A 97 -19.12 -9.90 -2.26
C PHE A 97 -19.11 -11.20 -1.44
N THR A 98 -19.26 -11.11 -0.12
CA THR A 98 -19.27 -12.28 0.76
C THR A 98 -20.49 -13.16 0.48
N ILE A 99 -21.69 -12.57 0.37
CA ILE A 99 -22.94 -13.29 0.05
C ILE A 99 -22.84 -13.91 -1.34
N PHE A 100 -22.39 -13.16 -2.35
CA PHE A 100 -22.17 -13.66 -3.69
C PHE A 100 -21.23 -14.88 -3.67
N SER A 101 -20.09 -14.77 -2.99
CA SER A 101 -19.10 -15.84 -2.90
C SER A 101 -19.68 -17.09 -2.23
N LEU A 102 -20.42 -16.94 -1.13
CA LEU A 102 -21.09 -18.06 -0.47
C LEU A 102 -22.18 -18.69 -1.35
N TRP A 103 -22.88 -17.88 -2.13
CA TRP A 103 -23.97 -18.33 -3.01
C TRP A 103 -23.44 -19.21 -4.15
N ILE A 104 -22.35 -18.81 -4.82
CA ILE A 104 -21.82 -19.52 -5.99
C ILE A 104 -21.03 -20.80 -5.67
N ILE A 105 -20.56 -20.99 -4.43
CA ILE A 105 -19.76 -22.18 -4.06
C ILE A 105 -20.56 -23.47 -4.23
N ASP A 106 -19.98 -24.47 -4.87
CA ASP A 106 -20.53 -25.82 -5.06
C ASP A 106 -19.62 -26.89 -4.40
N PRO A 107 -20.14 -27.94 -3.73
CA PRO A 107 -21.54 -28.32 -3.53
C PRO A 107 -22.36 -27.34 -2.67
N PRO A 108 -23.71 -27.33 -2.78
CA PRO A 108 -24.57 -26.53 -1.92
C PRO A 108 -24.50 -27.03 -0.47
N ALA A 109 -23.87 -26.26 0.41
CA ALA A 109 -23.74 -26.56 1.83
C ALA A 109 -24.42 -25.49 2.71
N PRO A 110 -25.77 -25.34 2.65
CA PRO A 110 -26.46 -24.21 3.28
C PRO A 110 -26.23 -24.14 4.80
N ILE A 111 -26.27 -25.28 5.50
CA ILE A 111 -26.05 -25.32 6.96
C ILE A 111 -24.64 -24.83 7.31
N ILE A 112 -23.61 -25.36 6.65
CA ILE A 112 -22.20 -25.00 6.92
C ILE A 112 -21.96 -23.53 6.58
N LYS A 113 -22.46 -23.05 5.43
CA LYS A 113 -22.33 -21.65 5.00
C LYS A 113 -23.03 -20.70 5.97
N THR A 114 -24.24 -21.04 6.44
CA THR A 114 -24.97 -20.25 7.43
C THR A 114 -24.26 -20.25 8.78
N LEU A 115 -23.77 -21.39 9.26
CA LEU A 115 -23.01 -21.47 10.52
C LEU A 115 -21.70 -20.66 10.44
N ALA A 116 -20.98 -20.72 9.32
CA ALA A 116 -19.79 -19.90 9.09
C ALA A 116 -20.11 -18.40 9.09
N ALA A 117 -21.19 -17.99 8.42
CA ALA A 117 -21.63 -16.60 8.40
C ALA A 117 -22.05 -16.11 9.81
N LEU A 118 -22.82 -16.90 10.55
CA LEU A 118 -23.20 -16.59 11.94
C LEU A 118 -21.98 -16.54 12.87
N GLY A 119 -21.04 -17.46 12.71
CA GLY A 119 -19.78 -17.46 13.44
C GLY A 119 -18.95 -16.20 13.16
N TYR A 120 -18.86 -15.79 11.89
CA TYR A 120 -18.16 -14.56 11.52
C TYR A 120 -18.87 -13.31 12.05
N LEU A 121 -20.20 -13.26 12.03
CA LEU A 121 -20.96 -12.20 12.68
C LEU A 121 -20.65 -12.15 14.17
N LEU A 122 -20.64 -13.28 14.88
CA LEU A 122 -20.27 -13.33 16.29
C LEU A 122 -18.88 -12.72 16.54
N LEU A 123 -17.89 -13.03 15.69
CA LEU A 123 -16.55 -12.42 15.75
C LEU A 123 -16.57 -10.90 15.53
N LEU A 124 -17.45 -10.39 14.65
CA LEU A 124 -17.64 -8.96 14.44
C LEU A 124 -18.42 -8.26 15.56
N PHE A 125 -19.29 -8.98 16.27
CA PHE A 125 -20.11 -8.43 17.34
C PHE A 125 -19.41 -8.44 18.72
N MET A 126 -18.48 -9.35 18.97
CA MET A 126 -17.69 -9.35 20.21
C MET A 126 -16.55 -8.32 20.16
N PRO A 127 -16.50 -7.30 21.04
CA PRO A 127 -15.48 -6.24 20.99
C PRO A 127 -14.02 -6.75 20.97
N ILE A 128 -13.72 -7.79 21.74
CA ILE A 128 -12.39 -8.40 21.82
C ILE A 128 -11.89 -8.94 20.48
N THR A 129 -12.74 -9.54 19.67
CA THR A 129 -12.39 -10.07 18.34
C THR A 129 -12.60 -9.04 17.23
N ARG A 130 -13.64 -8.20 17.35
CA ARG A 130 -14.01 -7.19 16.34
C ARG A 130 -12.86 -6.26 15.98
N GLN A 131 -12.03 -5.86 16.94
CA GLN A 131 -10.89 -4.98 16.70
C GLN A 131 -9.86 -5.55 15.71
N PHE A 132 -9.84 -6.88 15.53
CA PHE A 132 -9.06 -7.58 14.51
C PHE A 132 -9.91 -7.85 13.25
N PHE A 133 -11.07 -8.50 13.42
CA PHE A 133 -11.87 -9.00 12.30
C PHE A 133 -12.53 -7.90 11.46
N LEU A 134 -12.93 -6.77 12.07
CA LEU A 134 -13.58 -5.69 11.33
C LEU A 134 -12.61 -4.98 10.36
N PRO A 135 -11.38 -4.60 10.77
CA PRO A 135 -10.40 -4.09 9.82
C PRO A 135 -9.93 -5.11 8.77
N SER A 136 -9.82 -6.39 9.14
CA SER A 136 -9.39 -7.46 8.21
C SER A 136 -10.52 -8.00 7.34
N TRP A 137 -11.77 -7.53 7.49
CA TRP A 137 -12.91 -8.06 6.73
C TRP A 137 -12.67 -8.06 5.21
N PRO A 138 -12.12 -7.00 4.58
CA PRO A 138 -11.76 -7.05 3.17
C PRO A 138 -10.82 -8.20 2.79
N ILE A 139 -9.92 -8.62 3.67
CA ILE A 139 -8.98 -9.73 3.43
C ILE A 139 -9.74 -11.07 3.40
N TRP A 140 -10.62 -11.30 4.38
CA TRP A 140 -11.44 -12.51 4.43
C TRP A 140 -12.40 -12.60 3.25
N THR A 141 -13.00 -11.47 2.87
CA THR A 141 -13.83 -11.37 1.67
C THR A 141 -13.00 -11.65 0.40
N TYR A 142 -11.80 -11.10 0.28
CA TYR A 142 -10.88 -11.41 -0.82
C TYR A 142 -10.58 -12.92 -0.93
N LEU A 143 -10.16 -13.55 0.16
CA LEU A 143 -9.80 -14.98 0.15
C LEU A 143 -10.99 -15.86 -0.26
N LEU A 144 -12.16 -15.56 0.29
CA LEU A 144 -13.40 -16.27 -0.06
C LEU A 144 -13.79 -16.01 -1.52
N TYR A 145 -13.70 -14.76 -1.98
CA TYR A 145 -14.03 -14.36 -3.34
C TYR A 145 -13.10 -15.04 -4.36
N PHE A 146 -11.80 -14.97 -4.14
CA PHE A 146 -10.79 -15.66 -4.94
C PHE A 146 -11.06 -17.17 -5.01
N PHE A 147 -11.27 -17.81 -3.87
CA PHE A 147 -11.59 -19.25 -3.83
C PHE A 147 -12.86 -19.56 -4.63
N SER A 148 -13.94 -18.80 -4.38
CA SER A 148 -15.26 -19.03 -4.96
C SER A 148 -15.32 -18.77 -6.46
N SER A 149 -14.40 -17.96 -7.00
CA SER A 149 -14.37 -17.60 -8.41
C SER A 149 -14.26 -18.82 -9.35
N ARG A 150 -13.72 -19.95 -8.88
CA ARG A 150 -13.67 -21.22 -9.64
C ARG A 150 -15.05 -21.76 -10.02
N PHE A 151 -16.09 -21.42 -9.24
CA PHE A 151 -17.46 -21.91 -9.44
C PHE A 151 -18.30 -21.03 -10.37
N ILE A 152 -17.75 -19.91 -10.87
CA ILE A 152 -18.43 -19.09 -11.87
C ILE A 152 -18.56 -19.90 -13.17
N PRO A 153 -19.77 -20.12 -13.72
CA PRO A 153 -19.96 -20.89 -14.94
C PRO A 153 -19.15 -20.33 -16.13
N TYR A 154 -18.64 -21.20 -16.98
CA TYR A 154 -17.74 -20.79 -18.07
C TYR A 154 -18.43 -19.99 -19.17
N ASP A 155 -19.72 -20.22 -19.39
CA ASP A 155 -20.55 -19.57 -20.42
C ASP A 155 -20.80 -18.08 -20.16
N ILE A 156 -20.69 -17.63 -18.91
CA ILE A 156 -20.86 -16.22 -18.53
C ILE A 156 -19.53 -15.47 -18.36
N ARG A 157 -18.40 -16.16 -18.47
CA ARG A 157 -17.08 -15.53 -18.31
C ARG A 157 -16.64 -14.86 -19.61
N PRO A 158 -15.91 -13.72 -19.53
CA PRO A 158 -15.33 -13.09 -20.72
C PRO A 158 -14.32 -14.00 -21.43
N ASP A 159 -14.05 -13.73 -22.71
CA ASP A 159 -12.99 -14.41 -23.44
C ASP A 159 -11.62 -14.11 -22.84
N ILE A 160 -10.75 -15.13 -22.83
CA ILE A 160 -9.39 -15.02 -22.30
C ILE A 160 -8.49 -14.33 -23.34
N LEU A 161 -7.89 -13.22 -22.94
CA LEU A 161 -7.07 -12.38 -23.81
C LEU A 161 -5.63 -12.91 -23.84
N VAL A 162 -5.27 -13.56 -24.95
CA VAL A 162 -3.93 -14.16 -25.13
C VAL A 162 -2.91 -13.21 -25.75
N LYS A 163 -3.37 -12.11 -26.36
CA LYS A 163 -2.51 -11.20 -27.15
C LYS A 163 -2.24 -9.85 -26.50
N VAL A 164 -3.07 -9.45 -25.53
CA VAL A 164 -3.04 -8.08 -25.00
C VAL A 164 -1.74 -7.82 -24.23
N LEU A 165 -1.39 -8.68 -23.27
CA LEU A 165 -0.21 -8.45 -22.45
C LEU A 165 1.11 -8.59 -23.22
N PRO A 166 1.31 -9.61 -24.08
CA PRO A 166 2.49 -9.68 -24.95
C PRO A 166 2.63 -8.44 -25.83
N ALA A 167 1.54 -8.02 -26.49
CA ALA A 167 1.58 -6.83 -27.35
C ALA A 167 1.89 -5.55 -26.56
N LEU A 168 1.39 -5.42 -25.32
CA LEU A 168 1.73 -4.30 -24.46
C LEU A 168 3.20 -4.32 -24.01
N GLU A 169 3.79 -5.48 -23.72
CA GLU A 169 5.24 -5.56 -23.45
C GLU A 169 6.06 -5.15 -24.67
N ASP A 170 5.69 -5.63 -25.86
CA ASP A 170 6.40 -5.27 -27.10
C ASP A 170 6.29 -3.77 -27.39
N ILE A 171 5.12 -3.15 -27.19
CA ILE A 171 4.92 -1.71 -27.42
C ILE A 171 5.66 -0.87 -26.38
N LEU A 172 5.57 -1.23 -25.09
CA LEU A 172 6.12 -0.40 -24.01
C LEU A 172 7.63 -0.58 -23.84
N TYR A 173 8.12 -1.81 -24.01
CA TYR A 173 9.48 -2.19 -23.65
C TYR A 173 10.31 -2.66 -24.84
N GLY A 174 9.68 -3.01 -25.96
CA GLY A 174 10.37 -3.54 -27.15
C GLY A 174 10.95 -4.95 -26.97
N VAL A 175 10.80 -5.54 -25.79
CA VAL A 175 11.26 -6.87 -25.43
C VAL A 175 10.32 -7.48 -24.39
N SER A 176 10.15 -8.80 -24.44
CA SER A 176 9.47 -9.49 -23.34
C SER A 176 10.44 -9.81 -22.20
N PHE A 177 10.33 -9.05 -21.11
CA PHE A 177 11.20 -9.23 -19.94
C PHE A 177 11.06 -10.61 -19.33
N SER A 178 9.84 -11.14 -19.27
CA SER A 178 9.61 -12.47 -18.73
C SER A 178 10.32 -13.54 -19.58
N ASN A 179 10.27 -13.46 -20.91
CA ASN A 179 11.01 -14.37 -21.79
C ASN A 179 12.53 -14.23 -21.65
N VAL A 180 13.04 -13.00 -21.52
CA VAL A 180 14.47 -12.77 -21.26
C VAL A 180 14.89 -13.39 -19.95
N PHE A 181 14.28 -13.05 -18.82
CA PHE A 181 14.73 -13.52 -17.51
C PHE A 181 14.58 -15.03 -17.32
N SER A 182 13.48 -15.59 -17.80
CA SER A 182 13.22 -17.02 -17.62
C SER A 182 13.92 -17.93 -18.64
N SER A 183 14.70 -17.37 -19.58
CA SER A 183 15.62 -18.14 -20.44
C SER A 183 16.93 -18.51 -19.74
N TRP A 184 17.32 -17.77 -18.69
CA TRP A 184 18.56 -17.97 -17.95
C TRP A 184 18.30 -18.58 -16.57
N THR A 185 17.94 -19.86 -16.53
CA THR A 185 17.56 -20.54 -15.29
C THR A 185 18.74 -21.26 -14.63
N HIS A 186 18.80 -21.22 -13.30
CA HIS A 186 19.82 -21.92 -12.50
C HIS A 186 19.27 -22.24 -11.10
N PRO A 187 19.60 -23.40 -10.48
CA PRO A 187 19.05 -23.77 -9.17
C PRO A 187 19.24 -22.71 -8.07
N VAL A 188 20.37 -22.01 -8.05
CA VAL A 188 20.62 -20.90 -7.10
C VAL A 188 19.66 -19.73 -7.34
N LEU A 189 19.43 -19.38 -8.61
CA LEU A 189 18.49 -18.31 -8.97
C LEU A 189 17.05 -18.75 -8.71
N ASP A 190 16.73 -20.03 -8.86
CA ASP A 190 15.44 -20.60 -8.51
C ASP A 190 15.17 -20.42 -7.01
N VAL A 191 16.09 -20.82 -6.13
CA VAL A 191 15.96 -20.62 -4.68
C VAL A 191 15.89 -19.12 -4.33
N PHE A 192 16.68 -18.28 -5.01
CA PHE A 192 16.66 -16.83 -4.79
C PHE A 192 15.34 -16.19 -5.21
N ALA A 193 14.73 -16.61 -6.32
CA ALA A 193 13.40 -16.15 -6.75
C ALA A 193 12.27 -16.72 -5.89
N TRP A 194 12.45 -17.96 -5.43
CA TRP A 194 11.50 -18.66 -4.57
C TRP A 194 11.34 -18.02 -3.20
N PHE A 195 12.36 -17.37 -2.64
CA PHE A 195 12.22 -16.75 -1.32
C PHE A 195 11.12 -15.66 -1.28
N PRO A 196 11.16 -14.59 -2.10
CA PRO A 196 10.10 -13.57 -2.10
C PRO A 196 8.79 -14.10 -2.70
N TYR A 197 8.86 -14.92 -3.76
CA TYR A 197 7.68 -15.40 -4.47
C TYR A 197 7.00 -16.58 -3.78
N GLY A 198 7.72 -17.54 -3.24
CA GLY A 198 7.16 -18.76 -2.66
C GLY A 198 6.82 -18.67 -1.18
N LEU A 199 7.54 -17.82 -0.42
CA LEU A 199 7.37 -17.66 1.03
C LEU A 199 6.99 -16.23 1.42
N GLY A 200 7.72 -15.25 0.89
CA GLY A 200 7.61 -13.84 1.25
C GLY A 200 6.19 -13.30 1.12
N HIS A 201 5.59 -13.36 -0.07
CA HIS A 201 4.27 -12.76 -0.30
C HIS A 201 3.13 -13.37 0.55
N PHE A 202 3.29 -14.59 1.09
CA PHE A 202 2.29 -15.16 2.00
C PHE A 202 2.49 -14.70 3.45
N GLY A 203 3.74 -14.66 3.92
CA GLY A 203 4.06 -14.38 5.32
C GLY A 203 4.22 -12.90 5.63
N LEU A 204 4.69 -12.12 4.66
CA LEU A 204 5.09 -10.73 4.87
C LEU A 204 3.93 -9.81 5.25
N PRO A 205 2.69 -9.97 4.76
CA PRO A 205 1.59 -9.12 5.18
C PRO A 205 1.30 -9.22 6.69
N ALA A 206 1.43 -10.43 7.25
CA ALA A 206 1.29 -10.68 8.67
C ALA A 206 2.46 -10.12 9.48
N ILE A 207 3.70 -10.28 8.98
CA ILE A 207 4.90 -9.73 9.61
C ILE A 207 4.86 -8.19 9.62
N CYS A 208 4.55 -7.56 8.49
CA CYS A 208 4.36 -6.11 8.38
C CYS A 208 3.27 -5.62 9.33
N SER A 209 2.15 -6.35 9.44
CA SER A 209 1.09 -6.03 10.40
C SER A 209 1.58 -6.08 11.85
N ALA A 210 2.36 -7.10 12.23
CA ALA A 210 2.93 -7.24 13.57
C ALA A 210 3.94 -6.12 13.88
N ILE A 211 4.84 -5.81 12.93
CA ILE A 211 5.80 -4.71 13.05
C ILE A 211 5.04 -3.38 13.22
N MET A 212 4.07 -3.08 12.35
CA MET A 212 3.29 -1.86 12.46
C MET A 212 2.43 -1.81 13.73
N PHE A 213 2.00 -2.96 14.26
CA PHE A 213 1.25 -2.99 15.52
C PHE A 213 2.09 -2.48 16.69
N ILE A 214 3.37 -2.85 16.72
CA ILE A 214 4.30 -2.47 17.80
C ILE A 214 4.81 -1.04 17.61
N PHE A 215 5.24 -0.70 16.39
CA PHE A 215 6.05 0.49 16.14
C PHE A 215 5.31 1.65 15.48
N ALA A 216 4.11 1.43 14.94
CA ALA A 216 3.36 2.49 14.28
C ALA A 216 2.32 3.14 15.21
N ALA A 217 2.00 4.39 14.91
CA ALA A 217 0.86 5.10 15.46
C ALA A 217 -0.43 4.24 15.52
N PRO A 218 -1.20 4.31 16.63
CA PRO A 218 -2.47 3.62 16.76
C PRO A 218 -3.43 3.88 15.61
N GLY A 219 -3.82 2.81 14.91
CA GLY A 219 -4.73 2.86 13.76
C GLY A 219 -4.06 2.61 12.40
N THR A 220 -2.73 2.55 12.33
CA THR A 220 -2.01 2.21 11.09
C THR A 220 -2.32 0.79 10.59
N VAL A 221 -2.25 -0.23 11.45
CA VAL A 221 -2.52 -1.64 11.06
C VAL A 221 -3.94 -1.84 10.51
N PRO A 222 -5.01 -1.31 11.14
CA PRO A 222 -6.34 -1.34 10.53
C PRO A 222 -6.42 -0.73 9.13
N MET A 223 -5.66 0.33 8.86
CA MET A 223 -5.64 0.94 7.53
C MET A 223 -4.89 0.07 6.52
N PHE A 224 -3.75 -0.51 6.91
CA PHE A 224 -3.04 -1.48 6.08
C PHE A 224 -3.93 -2.68 5.72
N ALA A 225 -4.58 -3.30 6.70
CA ALA A 225 -5.44 -4.47 6.46
C ALA A 225 -6.60 -4.17 5.49
N LYS A 226 -7.22 -2.98 5.62
CA LYS A 226 -8.27 -2.52 4.70
C LYS A 226 -7.72 -2.26 3.30
N SER A 227 -6.58 -1.58 3.20
CA SER A 227 -5.90 -1.30 1.92
C SER A 227 -5.56 -2.60 1.20
N PHE A 228 -4.93 -3.54 1.89
CA PHE A 228 -4.54 -4.84 1.35
C PHE A 228 -5.77 -5.60 0.85
N GLY A 229 -6.80 -5.77 1.69
CA GLY A 229 -7.96 -6.55 1.27
C GLY A 229 -8.76 -5.91 0.13
N TRP A 230 -8.97 -4.58 0.12
CA TRP A 230 -9.66 -3.92 -0.99
C TRP A 230 -8.84 -3.93 -2.29
N MET A 231 -7.52 -3.77 -2.20
CA MET A 231 -6.61 -3.94 -3.34
C MET A 231 -6.76 -5.35 -3.94
N SER A 232 -6.78 -6.38 -3.09
CA SER A 232 -6.90 -7.76 -3.53
C SER A 232 -8.28 -8.08 -4.11
N VAL A 233 -9.36 -7.60 -3.51
CA VAL A 233 -10.72 -7.70 -4.10
C VAL A 233 -10.76 -7.06 -5.49
N LEU A 234 -10.18 -5.86 -5.63
CA LEU A 234 -10.13 -5.15 -6.91
C LEU A 234 -9.30 -5.91 -7.95
N GLY A 235 -8.11 -6.40 -7.58
CA GLY A 235 -7.26 -7.16 -8.49
C GLY A 235 -7.93 -8.43 -8.98
N VAL A 236 -8.55 -9.22 -8.09
CA VAL A 236 -9.32 -10.42 -8.49
C VAL A 236 -10.50 -10.05 -9.38
N SER A 237 -11.20 -8.94 -9.08
CA SER A 237 -12.30 -8.48 -9.93
C SER A 237 -11.81 -8.17 -11.34
N ILE A 238 -10.69 -7.45 -11.48
CA ILE A 238 -10.09 -7.16 -12.79
C ILE A 238 -9.68 -8.46 -13.50
N GLN A 239 -9.04 -9.40 -12.81
CA GLN A 239 -8.65 -10.69 -13.39
C GLN A 239 -9.85 -11.51 -13.91
N LEU A 240 -11.03 -11.35 -13.30
CA LEU A 240 -12.26 -12.03 -13.73
C LEU A 240 -12.96 -11.32 -14.90
N PHE A 241 -12.95 -9.99 -14.93
CA PHE A 241 -13.58 -9.20 -16.00
C PHE A 241 -12.66 -8.96 -17.20
N PHE A 242 -11.35 -9.08 -17.00
CA PHE A 242 -10.30 -8.87 -17.99
C PHE A 242 -9.25 -9.99 -17.91
N PRO A 243 -9.64 -11.26 -18.12
CA PRO A 243 -8.73 -12.40 -18.00
C PRO A 243 -7.68 -12.32 -19.10
N CYS A 244 -6.41 -12.42 -18.70
CA CYS A 244 -5.27 -12.37 -19.58
C CYS A 244 -4.32 -13.53 -19.28
N THR A 245 -3.79 -14.16 -20.32
CA THR A 245 -2.86 -15.27 -20.12
C THR A 245 -1.53 -14.78 -19.55
N PRO A 246 -0.92 -15.54 -18.63
CA PRO A 246 0.44 -15.27 -18.14
C PRO A 246 1.53 -15.77 -19.11
N PRO A 247 2.81 -15.37 -18.90
CA PRO A 247 3.94 -15.75 -19.75
C PRO A 247 4.17 -17.25 -19.94
N TRP A 248 3.87 -18.06 -18.92
CA TRP A 248 3.96 -19.52 -19.05
C TRP A 248 3.02 -20.08 -20.11
N TYR A 249 1.85 -19.47 -20.30
CA TYR A 249 0.90 -19.94 -21.29
C TYR A 249 1.43 -19.65 -22.69
N GLU A 250 1.90 -18.42 -22.93
CA GLU A 250 2.51 -18.04 -24.21
C GLU A 250 3.70 -18.94 -24.56
N ARG A 251 4.54 -19.30 -23.59
CA ARG A 251 5.65 -20.22 -23.83
C ARG A 251 5.22 -21.61 -24.27
N LEU A 252 4.13 -22.14 -23.70
CA LEU A 252 3.68 -23.51 -23.94
C LEU A 252 2.75 -23.62 -25.16
N HIS A 253 1.96 -22.58 -25.42
CA HIS A 253 0.86 -22.60 -26.39
C HIS A 253 0.95 -21.47 -27.43
N GLY A 254 1.97 -20.62 -27.37
CA GLY A 254 2.05 -19.42 -28.20
C GLY A 254 0.84 -18.50 -27.97
N LEU A 255 0.30 -17.97 -29.06
CA LEU A 255 -0.88 -17.10 -29.05
C LEU A 255 -2.17 -17.86 -29.38
N GLU A 256 -2.19 -19.19 -29.18
CA GLU A 256 -3.38 -20.00 -29.39
C GLU A 256 -4.49 -19.61 -28.41
N PRO A 257 -5.77 -19.50 -28.86
CA PRO A 257 -6.88 -19.11 -28.00
C PRO A 257 -7.03 -20.02 -26.78
N ALA A 258 -6.92 -19.43 -25.59
CA ALA A 258 -7.15 -20.12 -24.33
C ALA A 258 -8.65 -20.37 -24.11
N LYS A 259 -8.99 -21.46 -23.40
CA LYS A 259 -10.36 -21.83 -23.07
C LYS A 259 -10.50 -22.17 -21.59
N TYR A 260 -11.68 -21.92 -21.04
CA TYR A 260 -12.01 -22.38 -19.70
C TYR A 260 -12.01 -23.91 -19.61
N GLY A 261 -11.64 -24.44 -18.45
CA GLY A 261 -11.42 -25.88 -18.22
C GLY A 261 -9.97 -26.32 -18.42
N MET A 262 -9.12 -25.49 -19.02
CA MET A 262 -7.67 -25.71 -19.02
C MET A 262 -7.11 -25.60 -17.60
N GLN A 263 -6.14 -26.46 -17.29
CA GLN A 263 -5.42 -26.40 -16.01
C GLN A 263 -4.43 -25.24 -15.99
N GLY A 264 -4.12 -24.74 -14.80
CA GLY A 264 -3.01 -23.81 -14.61
C GLY A 264 -1.66 -24.50 -14.70
N SER A 265 -0.60 -23.73 -14.51
CA SER A 265 0.78 -24.24 -14.53
C SER A 265 1.59 -23.69 -13.37
N PRO A 266 2.38 -24.53 -12.66
CA PRO A 266 3.38 -24.06 -11.71
C PRO A 266 4.54 -23.30 -12.38
N ALA A 267 4.63 -23.31 -13.71
CA ALA A 267 5.65 -22.59 -14.47
C ALA A 267 7.08 -22.85 -13.91
N GLY A 268 7.83 -21.79 -13.60
CA GLY A 268 9.17 -21.91 -13.02
C GLY A 268 9.21 -22.56 -11.65
N LEU A 269 8.12 -22.54 -10.88
CA LEU A 269 8.07 -23.17 -9.55
C LEU A 269 8.11 -24.70 -9.60
N ALA A 270 7.81 -25.33 -10.74
CA ALA A 270 8.01 -26.77 -10.90
C ALA A 270 9.47 -27.18 -10.63
N ARG A 271 10.43 -26.28 -10.90
CA ARG A 271 11.85 -26.53 -10.59
C ARG A 271 12.13 -26.56 -9.09
N ILE A 272 11.37 -25.81 -8.29
CA ILE A 272 11.48 -25.82 -6.82
C ILE A 272 10.95 -27.12 -6.25
N ASP A 273 9.77 -27.53 -6.70
CA ASP A 273 9.17 -28.82 -6.32
C ASP A 273 10.15 -29.96 -6.65
N ALA A 274 10.73 -29.97 -7.85
CA ALA A 274 11.72 -30.96 -8.26
C ALA A 274 13.02 -30.89 -7.43
N LEU A 275 13.50 -29.68 -7.11
CA LEU A 275 14.73 -29.48 -6.34
C LEU A 275 14.62 -30.02 -4.91
N PHE A 276 13.45 -29.87 -4.27
CA PHE A 276 13.21 -30.33 -2.91
C PHE A 276 12.52 -31.69 -2.81
N GLY A 277 12.04 -32.25 -3.93
CA GLY A 277 11.30 -33.50 -3.95
C GLY A 277 9.93 -33.39 -3.27
N VAL A 278 9.25 -32.25 -3.41
CA VAL A 278 7.95 -31.94 -2.79
C VAL A 278 6.91 -31.60 -3.85
N ASP A 279 5.62 -31.63 -3.48
CA ASP A 279 4.52 -31.11 -4.29
C ASP A 279 3.86 -29.93 -3.56
N MET A 280 4.57 -28.81 -3.52
CA MET A 280 4.08 -27.60 -2.87
C MET A 280 3.33 -26.71 -3.87
N TYR A 281 3.87 -26.59 -5.08
CA TYR A 281 3.38 -25.65 -6.08
C TYR A 281 2.66 -26.32 -7.24
N THR A 282 3.07 -27.52 -7.65
CA THR A 282 2.54 -28.21 -8.82
C THR A 282 1.03 -28.39 -8.70
N THR A 283 0.56 -29.10 -7.68
CA THR A 283 -0.88 -29.28 -7.46
C THR A 283 -1.63 -27.95 -7.27
N SER A 284 -1.06 -27.01 -6.50
CA SER A 284 -1.73 -25.75 -6.14
C SER A 284 -1.91 -24.82 -7.34
N PHE A 285 -0.91 -24.73 -8.22
CA PHE A 285 -0.98 -23.89 -9.42
C PHE A 285 -1.72 -24.56 -10.57
N THR A 286 -1.64 -25.89 -10.69
CA THR A 286 -2.44 -26.64 -11.67
C THR A 286 -3.94 -26.46 -11.41
N THR A 287 -4.35 -26.42 -10.14
CA THR A 287 -5.76 -26.30 -9.71
C THR A 287 -6.17 -24.88 -9.29
N ALA A 288 -5.38 -23.87 -9.65
CA ALA A 288 -5.64 -22.48 -9.26
C ALA A 288 -7.03 -21.99 -9.75
N PRO A 289 -7.80 -21.24 -8.93
CA PRO A 289 -9.12 -20.73 -9.32
C PRO A 289 -9.14 -19.81 -10.55
N VAL A 290 -8.06 -19.04 -10.72
CA VAL A 290 -7.93 -18.01 -11.76
C VAL A 290 -6.58 -18.19 -12.47
N PRO A 291 -6.41 -19.24 -13.29
CA PRO A 291 -5.12 -19.54 -13.94
C PRO A 291 -4.75 -18.51 -15.01
N PHE A 292 -5.74 -17.81 -15.57
CA PHE A 292 -5.61 -16.75 -16.58
C PHE A 292 -5.85 -15.35 -16.00
N GLY A 293 -5.47 -15.14 -14.75
CA GLY A 293 -5.55 -13.86 -14.05
C GLY A 293 -4.21 -13.14 -13.97
N ALA A 294 -3.47 -13.03 -15.09
CA ALA A 294 -2.14 -12.43 -15.06
C ALA A 294 -2.18 -10.93 -14.69
N PHE A 295 -3.10 -10.19 -15.28
CA PHE A 295 -3.25 -8.75 -15.07
C PHE A 295 -4.40 -8.41 -14.11
N PRO A 296 -4.19 -7.52 -13.12
CA PRO A 296 -2.90 -6.99 -12.65
C PRO A 296 -2.17 -8.00 -11.75
N SER A 297 -0.86 -7.80 -11.55
CA SER A 297 -0.09 -8.64 -10.63
C SER A 297 -0.36 -8.29 -9.17
N LEU A 298 -1.07 -9.18 -8.45
CA LEU A 298 -1.30 -9.03 -7.02
C LEU A 298 -0.01 -9.21 -6.19
N HIS A 299 0.97 -9.98 -6.67
CA HIS A 299 2.28 -10.12 -6.03
C HIS A 299 3.02 -8.78 -5.97
N ALA A 300 3.04 -8.06 -7.09
CA ALA A 300 3.64 -6.73 -7.15
C ALA A 300 2.84 -5.71 -6.35
N ALA A 301 1.51 -5.75 -6.45
CA ALA A 301 0.62 -4.86 -5.70
C ALA A 301 0.83 -4.98 -4.19
N ASP A 302 0.90 -6.21 -3.68
CA ASP A 302 1.17 -6.50 -2.27
C ASP A 302 2.51 -5.94 -1.80
N ALA A 303 3.60 -6.34 -2.46
CA ALA A 303 4.93 -5.90 -2.07
C ALA A 303 5.10 -4.37 -2.12
N ILE A 304 4.49 -3.70 -3.10
CA ILE A 304 4.50 -2.24 -3.19
C ILE A 304 3.68 -1.63 -2.05
N LEU A 305 2.51 -2.18 -1.73
CA LEU A 305 1.69 -1.69 -0.62
C LEU A 305 2.43 -1.84 0.72
N GLU A 306 3.02 -3.00 0.98
CA GLU A 306 3.86 -3.25 2.16
C GLU A 306 5.03 -2.26 2.23
N ALA A 307 5.76 -2.09 1.13
CA ALA A 307 6.87 -1.15 1.02
C ALA A 307 6.44 0.28 1.34
N LEU A 308 5.28 0.73 0.84
CA LEU A 308 4.73 2.06 1.11
C LEU A 308 4.39 2.26 2.58
N PHE A 309 3.73 1.29 3.21
CA PHE A 309 3.38 1.35 4.63
C PHE A 309 4.60 1.26 5.54
N ILE A 310 5.53 0.34 5.28
CA ILE A 310 6.77 0.22 6.07
C ILE A 310 7.66 1.45 5.89
N SER A 311 7.79 1.98 4.67
CA SER A 311 8.54 3.22 4.41
C SER A 311 7.91 4.44 5.09
N TYR A 312 6.59 4.45 5.23
CA TYR A 312 5.89 5.49 5.97
C TYR A 312 6.18 5.46 7.48
N VAL A 313 6.30 4.26 8.05
CA VAL A 313 6.62 4.07 9.48
C VAL A 313 8.14 4.24 9.72
N PHE A 314 8.96 3.74 8.81
CA PHE A 314 10.42 3.74 8.88
C PHE A 314 11.05 4.31 7.60
N PRO A 315 11.12 5.65 7.46
CA PRO A 315 11.67 6.28 6.25
C PRO A 315 13.12 5.88 5.93
N LYS A 316 13.89 5.44 6.93
CA LYS A 316 15.27 4.95 6.76
C LYS A 316 15.37 3.58 6.08
N LEU A 317 14.29 2.80 6.08
CA LEU A 317 14.24 1.45 5.47
C LEU A 317 13.79 1.48 4.00
N LYS A 318 13.51 2.65 3.43
CA LYS A 318 13.05 2.80 2.03
C LYS A 318 13.90 2.04 1.01
N GLY A 319 15.23 2.08 1.14
CA GLY A 319 16.12 1.36 0.23
C GLY A 319 15.93 -0.17 0.30
N LEU A 320 15.72 -0.71 1.50
CA LEU A 320 15.44 -2.14 1.69
C LEU A 320 14.06 -2.51 1.14
N CYS A 321 13.04 -1.67 1.39
CA CYS A 321 11.70 -1.86 0.84
C CYS A 321 11.70 -1.84 -0.69
N LEU A 322 12.43 -0.90 -1.30
CA LEU A 322 12.60 -0.83 -2.74
C LEU A 322 13.31 -2.07 -3.30
N PHE A 323 14.39 -2.51 -2.64
CA PHE A 323 15.08 -3.73 -3.02
C PHE A 323 14.13 -4.93 -3.02
N TYR A 324 13.31 -5.09 -1.98
CA TYR A 324 12.31 -6.17 -1.91
C TYR A 324 11.29 -6.11 -3.05
N VAL A 325 10.76 -4.91 -3.37
CA VAL A 325 9.85 -4.72 -4.50
C VAL A 325 10.52 -5.12 -5.82
N CYS A 326 11.74 -4.67 -6.08
CA CYS A 326 12.48 -5.07 -7.28
C CYS A 326 12.74 -6.58 -7.31
N TRP A 327 13.07 -7.17 -6.16
CA TRP A 327 13.37 -8.60 -6.05
C TRP A 327 12.15 -9.47 -6.36
N ILE A 328 10.97 -9.17 -5.80
CA ILE A 328 9.76 -9.93 -6.10
C ILE A 328 9.27 -9.70 -7.54
N CYS A 329 9.37 -8.46 -8.05
CA CYS A 329 9.06 -8.14 -9.44
C CYS A 329 9.94 -8.92 -10.43
N TRP A 330 11.23 -9.01 -10.15
CA TRP A 330 12.12 -9.87 -10.93
C TRP A 330 11.72 -11.35 -10.79
N ALA A 331 11.44 -11.82 -9.56
CA ALA A 331 11.11 -13.21 -9.30
C ALA A 331 9.84 -13.67 -10.03
N THR A 332 8.78 -12.85 -10.08
CA THR A 332 7.53 -13.19 -10.79
C THR A 332 7.76 -13.36 -12.30
N MET A 333 8.62 -12.53 -12.90
CA MET A 333 8.98 -12.62 -14.32
C MET A 333 9.94 -13.79 -14.59
N TYR A 334 10.94 -14.00 -13.72
CA TYR A 334 11.89 -15.11 -13.79
C TYR A 334 11.21 -16.48 -13.66
N LEU A 335 10.22 -16.59 -12.78
CA LEU A 335 9.39 -17.80 -12.62
C LEU A 335 8.27 -17.90 -13.67
N ASN A 336 8.18 -16.94 -14.60
CA ASN A 336 7.28 -16.96 -15.76
C ASN A 336 5.78 -16.84 -15.40
N HIS A 337 5.46 -16.14 -14.31
CA HIS A 337 4.07 -15.95 -13.85
C HIS A 337 3.46 -14.61 -14.24
N HIS A 338 4.27 -13.59 -14.53
CA HIS A 338 3.77 -12.26 -14.88
C HIS A 338 4.66 -11.57 -15.91
N TYR A 339 4.03 -10.77 -16.77
CA TYR A 339 4.67 -9.77 -17.62
C TYR A 339 4.91 -8.48 -16.83
N ALA A 340 5.90 -7.67 -17.21
CA ALA A 340 6.22 -6.40 -16.56
C ALA A 340 5.03 -5.42 -16.52
N VAL A 341 4.17 -5.45 -17.54
CA VAL A 341 2.93 -4.63 -17.56
C VAL A 341 1.96 -5.03 -16.45
N ASP A 342 1.93 -6.29 -16.04
CA ASP A 342 1.11 -6.77 -14.92
C ASP A 342 1.56 -6.16 -13.60
N LEU A 343 2.89 -6.09 -13.42
CA LEU A 343 3.53 -5.51 -12.23
C LEU A 343 3.22 -4.02 -12.16
N LEU A 344 3.28 -3.32 -13.29
CA LEU A 344 2.92 -1.91 -13.40
C LEU A 344 1.46 -1.67 -12.99
N GLY A 345 0.54 -2.47 -13.53
CA GLY A 345 -0.89 -2.40 -13.18
C GLY A 345 -1.13 -2.62 -11.68
N GLY A 346 -0.46 -3.62 -11.09
CA GLY A 346 -0.53 -3.89 -9.65
C GLY A 346 0.01 -2.73 -8.81
N GLY A 347 1.17 -2.18 -9.19
CA GLY A 347 1.79 -1.04 -8.53
C GLY A 347 0.93 0.23 -8.55
N ILE A 348 0.28 0.53 -9.69
CA ILE A 348 -0.65 1.66 -9.81
C ILE A 348 -1.82 1.52 -8.83
N ILE A 349 -2.40 0.33 -8.72
CA ILE A 349 -3.51 0.07 -7.81
C ILE A 349 -3.05 0.25 -6.35
N ALA A 350 -1.94 -0.38 -5.97
CA ALA A 350 -1.39 -0.30 -4.62
C ALA A 350 -1.08 1.14 -4.21
N TYR A 351 -0.38 1.88 -5.08
CA TYR A 351 -0.04 3.27 -4.86
C TYR A 351 -1.29 4.16 -4.74
N SER A 352 -2.27 3.99 -5.63
CA SER A 352 -3.51 4.77 -5.61
C SER A 352 -4.27 4.60 -4.31
N ILE A 353 -4.43 3.34 -3.86
CA ILE A 353 -5.08 3.02 -2.59
C ILE A 353 -4.32 3.62 -1.43
N PHE A 354 -3.00 3.44 -1.39
CA PHE A 354 -2.14 4.01 -0.35
C PHE A 354 -2.25 5.54 -0.32
N ALA A 355 -2.19 6.22 -1.45
CA ALA A 355 -2.25 7.68 -1.55
C ALA A 355 -3.57 8.23 -0.98
N VAL A 356 -4.70 7.61 -1.32
CA VAL A 356 -6.02 7.97 -0.78
C VAL A 356 -6.04 7.72 0.73
N VAL A 357 -5.60 6.56 1.20
CA VAL A 357 -5.61 6.21 2.63
C VAL A 357 -4.69 7.13 3.43
N ARG A 358 -3.47 7.39 2.95
CA ARG A 358 -2.51 8.33 3.55
C ARG A 358 -3.11 9.72 3.71
N LYS A 359 -3.86 10.18 2.72
CA LYS A 359 -4.46 11.53 2.71
C LYS A 359 -5.61 11.68 3.71
N PHE A 360 -6.47 10.67 3.83
CA PHE A 360 -7.75 10.81 4.53
C PHE A 360 -7.86 10.07 5.85
N TRP A 361 -7.13 8.96 6.06
CA TRP A 361 -7.36 8.06 7.20
C TRP A 361 -6.11 7.56 7.92
N LEU A 362 -4.94 7.61 7.30
CA LEU A 362 -3.72 7.07 7.90
C LEU A 362 -3.24 7.96 9.07
N PRO A 363 -3.00 7.40 10.26
CA PRO A 363 -2.42 8.13 11.38
C PRO A 363 -0.97 8.52 11.13
N ARG A 364 -0.60 9.73 11.53
CA ARG A 364 0.75 10.26 11.43
C ARG A 364 1.67 9.72 12.53
N GLN A 365 2.88 9.33 12.13
CA GLN A 365 3.96 9.10 13.09
C GLN A 365 4.37 10.43 13.73
N GLN A 366 4.52 10.44 15.05
CA GLN A 366 4.91 11.63 15.82
C GLN A 366 6.38 11.56 16.24
N PRO A 367 7.14 12.67 16.14
CA PRO A 367 8.55 12.68 16.58
C PRO A 367 8.69 12.24 18.03
N GLY A 368 9.71 11.42 18.31
CA GLY A 368 9.99 10.89 19.65
C GLY A 368 9.09 9.74 20.10
N LYS A 369 8.11 9.31 19.29
CA LYS A 369 7.22 8.17 19.60
C LYS A 369 7.53 6.98 18.70
N MET A 370 8.29 6.04 19.24
CA MET A 370 8.72 4.82 18.54
C MET A 370 7.75 3.66 18.72
N TYR A 371 7.04 3.61 19.85
CA TYR A 371 6.13 2.52 20.17
C TYR A 371 4.69 3.00 20.22
N ARG A 372 3.76 2.14 19.81
CA ARG A 372 2.32 2.39 19.80
C ARG A 372 1.80 2.93 21.15
N TRP A 373 2.32 2.44 22.27
CA TRP A 373 1.85 2.82 23.62
C TRP A 373 2.30 4.21 24.08
N GLN A 374 3.24 4.85 23.37
CA GLN A 374 3.68 6.23 23.68
C GLN A 374 2.74 7.30 23.10
N TYR A 375 1.78 6.89 22.27
CA TYR A 375 0.81 7.78 21.67
C TYR A 375 -0.32 8.11 22.65
N GLU A 376 -0.51 9.40 22.92
CA GLU A 376 -1.63 9.94 23.70
C GLU A 376 -2.79 10.35 22.80
N TYR A 377 -2.47 10.81 21.58
CA TYR A 377 -3.41 11.17 20.52
C TYR A 377 -2.81 10.81 19.16
N VAL A 378 -3.66 10.74 18.13
CA VAL A 378 -3.25 10.52 16.73
C VAL A 378 -3.81 11.61 15.83
N GLU A 379 -3.00 12.08 14.91
CA GLU A 379 -3.39 13.03 13.87
C GLU A 379 -3.55 12.29 12.55
N ILE A 380 -4.59 12.63 11.79
CA ILE A 380 -4.90 12.01 10.49
C ILE A 380 -4.71 13.04 9.37
N GLY A 381 -4.16 12.58 8.25
CA GLY A 381 -4.01 13.36 7.02
C GLY A 381 -2.70 14.11 6.89
N ALA A 382 -2.54 14.90 5.82
CA ALA A 382 -1.31 15.66 5.58
C ALA A 382 -1.19 16.85 6.56
N THR A 383 0.03 17.10 7.06
CA THR A 383 0.35 18.31 7.82
C THR A 383 -0.10 19.52 7.02
N LYS A 384 -0.98 20.36 7.57
CA LYS A 384 -1.15 21.71 7.00
C LYS A 384 0.19 22.40 7.15
N LYS A 385 0.87 22.68 6.03
CA LYS A 385 2.02 23.58 6.00
C LYS A 385 1.55 24.90 6.58
N ASN A 386 1.90 25.19 7.83
CA ASN A 386 1.68 26.51 8.39
C ASN A 386 2.73 27.43 7.77
N LYS A 387 2.38 28.03 6.63
CA LYS A 387 3.23 28.96 5.87
C LYS A 387 3.80 30.06 6.77
N ALA A 388 3.01 30.50 7.76
CA ALA A 388 3.40 31.49 8.75
C ALA A 388 4.51 31.02 9.73
N LEU A 389 4.58 29.73 10.06
CA LEU A 389 5.53 29.18 11.03
C LEU A 389 6.87 28.84 10.35
N ASP A 390 6.85 28.49 9.07
CA ASP A 390 8.06 28.35 8.24
C ASP A 390 8.70 29.74 7.95
N GLU A 391 7.90 30.79 7.79
CA GLU A 391 8.37 32.19 7.69
C GLU A 391 8.92 32.73 9.02
N GLU A 392 8.29 32.41 10.16
CA GLU A 392 8.70 32.85 11.50
C GLU A 392 9.98 32.15 12.00
N LEU A 393 10.20 30.89 11.62
CA LEU A 393 11.42 30.12 11.95
C LEU A 393 12.60 30.36 10.99
N GLY A 394 12.48 31.31 10.06
CA GLY A 394 13.58 31.70 9.17
C GLY A 394 13.89 30.71 8.04
N TYR A 395 13.02 29.73 7.78
CA TYR A 395 13.12 28.89 6.59
C TYR A 395 12.49 29.62 5.42
N GLY A 396 13.24 30.58 4.86
CA GLY A 396 12.89 31.23 3.59
C GLY A 396 12.73 30.21 2.44
N PRO A 397 12.45 30.68 1.21
CA PRO A 397 12.14 29.83 0.05
C PRO A 397 13.16 28.71 -0.23
N ILE A 398 14.41 28.86 0.23
CA ILE A 398 15.48 27.87 0.12
C ILE A 398 15.28 26.67 1.08
N GLY A 399 14.74 26.89 2.28
CA GLY A 399 14.40 25.83 3.24
C GLY A 399 13.17 25.03 2.83
N ALA A 400 12.19 25.70 2.22
CA ALA A 400 11.03 25.07 1.62
C ALA A 400 11.39 24.23 0.39
N ALA A 401 12.38 24.66 -0.41
CA ALA A 401 12.92 23.91 -1.55
C ALA A 401 13.69 22.65 -1.14
N LYS A 402 14.49 22.70 -0.07
CA LYS A 402 15.22 21.54 0.47
C LYS A 402 14.30 20.50 1.12
N ARG A 403 13.08 20.89 1.49
CA ARG A 403 12.05 20.00 2.04
C ARG A 403 11.03 19.56 0.98
N SER A 404 10.90 20.30 -0.13
CA SER A 404 10.20 19.83 -1.33
C SER A 404 11.05 18.83 -2.10
N SER A 405 12.38 18.95 -2.07
CA SER A 405 13.28 17.92 -2.60
C SER A 405 13.09 16.60 -1.86
N ASP A 406 12.96 16.59 -0.54
CA ASP A 406 12.68 15.36 0.23
C ASP A 406 11.36 14.65 -0.18
N LEU A 407 10.38 15.38 -0.71
CA LEU A 407 9.11 14.82 -1.20
C LEU A 407 9.14 14.46 -2.69
N SER A 408 9.88 15.21 -3.52
CA SER A 408 10.12 14.84 -4.92
C SER A 408 11.08 13.65 -5.02
N ASP A 409 12.08 13.58 -4.16
CA ASP A 409 13.07 12.49 -4.10
C ASP A 409 12.44 11.20 -3.53
N GLU A 410 11.43 11.31 -2.65
CA GLU A 410 10.58 10.19 -2.19
C GLU A 410 9.66 9.65 -3.30
N PHE A 411 9.44 10.42 -4.36
CA PHE A 411 8.60 10.08 -5.51
C PHE A 411 9.39 9.67 -6.76
N THR A 412 10.65 10.12 -6.87
CA THR A 412 11.47 10.01 -8.09
C THR A 412 11.75 8.58 -8.50
N VAL A 413 11.84 7.61 -7.57
CA VAL A 413 12.17 6.23 -7.97
C VAL A 413 10.99 5.52 -8.66
N LEU A 414 9.77 5.65 -8.12
CA LEU A 414 8.59 5.07 -8.76
C LEU A 414 8.19 5.86 -10.02
N ASP A 415 8.36 7.19 -10.01
CA ASP A 415 8.24 8.02 -11.22
C ASP A 415 9.30 7.64 -12.27
N SER A 416 10.51 7.26 -11.87
CA SER A 416 11.56 6.83 -12.82
C SER A 416 11.19 5.52 -13.51
N PHE A 417 10.60 4.56 -12.79
CA PHE A 417 10.04 3.33 -13.38
C PHE A 417 8.84 3.61 -14.30
N MET A 418 8.01 4.60 -13.96
CA MET A 418 6.85 5.01 -14.76
C MET A 418 7.26 5.81 -16.01
N HIS A 419 8.28 6.66 -15.91
CA HIS A 419 8.75 7.51 -16.99
C HIS A 419 9.72 6.80 -17.94
N SER A 420 10.48 5.80 -17.49
CA SER A 420 11.34 5.00 -18.36
C SER A 420 10.57 4.17 -19.38
N ALA A 421 9.30 3.82 -19.09
CA ALA A 421 8.39 3.15 -20.02
C ALA A 421 7.74 4.12 -21.03
N SER A 422 7.86 5.44 -20.82
CA SER A 422 7.25 6.47 -21.66
C SER A 422 8.23 7.21 -22.56
N SER A 423 9.53 6.94 -22.45
CA SER A 423 10.58 7.67 -23.18
C SER A 423 11.35 6.85 -24.24
N SER A 424 10.85 5.70 -24.66
CA SER A 424 11.37 4.93 -25.82
C SER A 424 10.67 5.35 -27.13
N GLY A 425 10.63 6.65 -27.40
CA GLY A 425 10.10 7.21 -28.64
C GLY A 425 11.22 7.60 -29.62
N SER A 426 11.51 6.70 -30.57
CA SER A 426 12.07 6.93 -31.92
C SER A 426 13.12 8.04 -32.10
N SER A 427 14.40 7.67 -32.16
CA SER A 427 15.40 8.39 -32.95
C SER A 427 15.47 7.77 -34.35
N SER A 428 14.72 8.33 -35.29
CA SER A 428 14.93 8.09 -36.72
C SER A 428 16.34 8.57 -37.12
N PRO A 429 17.12 7.80 -37.89
CA PRO A 429 18.40 8.27 -38.38
C PRO A 429 18.16 9.24 -39.54
N THR A 430 18.40 10.53 -39.32
CA THR A 430 18.52 11.51 -40.39
C THR A 430 19.83 11.25 -41.14
N SER A 431 19.71 10.74 -42.37
CA SER A 431 20.81 10.69 -43.32
C SER A 431 21.22 12.11 -43.71
N SER A 432 22.37 12.57 -43.21
CA SER A 432 22.99 13.79 -43.70
C SER A 432 23.60 13.53 -45.08
N ILE A 433 22.88 13.92 -46.14
CA ILE A 433 23.47 14.10 -47.47
C ILE A 433 24.39 15.30 -47.37
N ARG A 434 25.70 15.03 -47.28
CA ARG A 434 26.76 16.03 -47.41
C ARG A 434 27.05 16.19 -48.90
N SER A 435 26.54 17.28 -49.48
CA SER A 435 26.95 17.73 -50.80
C SER A 435 28.40 18.20 -50.71
N ASP A 436 29.31 17.50 -51.36
CA ASP A 436 30.63 18.04 -51.67
C ASP A 436 30.76 18.11 -53.19
N LYS A 437 30.92 19.33 -53.69
CA LYS A 437 31.06 19.67 -55.11
C LYS A 437 32.23 20.65 -55.21
N SER A 438 33.35 20.12 -55.69
CA SER A 438 34.57 20.76 -56.25
C SER A 438 35.76 19.89 -55.80
N ASP A 439 36.74 19.50 -56.60
CA ASP A 439 37.23 20.05 -57.86
C ASP A 439 38.22 19.05 -58.50
N ARG A 440 38.38 19.10 -59.83
CA ARG A 440 39.54 18.64 -60.68
C ARG A 440 39.69 17.13 -60.96
N ARG A 441 39.48 16.67 -62.21
CA ARG A 441 40.32 16.76 -63.45
C ARG A 441 41.57 15.86 -63.43
N ARG A 442 41.75 15.16 -64.58
CA ARG A 442 42.85 14.29 -65.06
C ARG A 442 42.65 12.82 -64.67
N ASP A 443 42.59 11.84 -65.58
CA ASP A 443 42.77 11.74 -67.03
C ASP A 443 41.86 10.60 -67.55
#